data_AF-A0A830DIH4-F1
#
_entry.id   AF-A0A830DIH4-F1
#
_cell.length_a   1.000
_cell.length_b   1.000
_cell.length_c   1.000
_cell.angle_alpha   90.00
_cell.angle_beta   90.00
_cell.angle_gamma   90.00
#
_symmetry.space_group_name_H-M   'P 1'
#
loop_
_entity.id
_entity.type
_entity.pdbx_description
1 polymer ?
#
loop_
_entity_poly.entity_id
_entity_poly.type
_entity_poly.pdbx_seq_one_letter_code
_entity_poly.pdbx_strand_id
1 'polypeptide(L)'
;MAIIGVWLEVEAQKFDAAGNSLSFEILIKPFLGLTTNEAIVEQSQAKLATVLDVYEKRLAESKYLGGDNYSLVDLHHVPIINNLMKTKVKALFKLRPLVSAWSADILAQPAWLKVLAGFE
;
A
#
# COMPACT_ATOMS: atom_id res chain seq x y z
N MET A 1 0.38 21.21 -6.32
CA MET A 1 -0.90 21.14 -5.57
C MET A 1 -1.95 20.28 -6.27
N ALA A 2 -2.28 20.48 -7.55
CA ALA A 2 -3.29 19.64 -8.24
C ALA A 2 -2.93 18.14 -8.30
N ILE A 3 -1.67 17.81 -8.60
CA ILE A 3 -1.20 16.41 -8.70
C ILE A 3 -1.30 15.66 -7.36
N ILE A 4 -0.99 16.33 -6.24
CA ILE A 4 -1.12 15.77 -4.89
C ILE A 4 -2.58 15.41 -4.61
N GLY A 5 -3.52 16.31 -4.89
CA GLY A 5 -4.95 16.06 -4.70
C GLY A 5 -5.45 14.87 -5.53
N VAL A 6 -5.03 14.76 -6.79
CA VAL A 6 -5.40 13.61 -7.65
C VAL A 6 -4.90 12.30 -7.06
N TRP A 7 -3.64 12.23 -6.62
CA TRP A 7 -3.10 10.98 -6.09
C TRP A 7 -3.59 10.65 -4.68
N LEU A 8 -4.03 11.63 -3.90
CA LEU A 8 -4.77 11.39 -2.66
C LEU A 8 -6.13 10.73 -2.94
N GLU A 9 -6.86 11.19 -3.96
CA GLU A 9 -8.12 10.54 -4.34
C GLU A 9 -7.90 9.16 -4.95
N VAL A 10 -6.81 8.95 -5.69
CA VAL A 10 -6.44 7.61 -6.16
C VAL A 10 -6.13 6.68 -4.99
N GLU A 11 -5.42 7.16 -3.97
CA GLU A 11 -5.17 6.40 -2.74
C GLU A 11 -6.49 5.98 -2.09
N ALA A 12 -7.34 6.94 -1.76
CA ALA A 12 -8.59 6.70 -1.04
C ALA A 12 -9.59 5.83 -1.82
N GLN A 13 -9.73 6.06 -3.13
CA GLN A 13 -10.79 5.42 -3.93
C GLN A 13 -10.35 4.12 -4.60
N LYS A 14 -9.05 3.91 -4.83
CA LYS A 14 -8.54 2.76 -5.59
C LYS A 14 -7.64 1.87 -4.75
N PHE A 15 -6.64 2.46 -4.09
CA PHE A 15 -5.68 1.68 -3.32
C PHE A 15 -6.29 1.19 -1.99
N ASP A 16 -6.86 2.09 -1.18
CA ASP A 16 -7.40 1.74 0.15
C ASP A 16 -8.50 0.68 0.05
N ALA A 17 -9.43 0.84 -0.89
CA ALA A 17 -10.53 -0.13 -1.09
C ALA A 17 -10.03 -1.58 -1.26
N ALA A 18 -8.95 -1.80 -2.03
CA ALA A 18 -8.37 -3.13 -2.21
C ALA A 18 -7.42 -3.53 -1.07
N GLY A 19 -6.54 -2.60 -0.65
CA GLY A 19 -5.52 -2.85 0.36
C GLY A 19 -6.10 -3.10 1.75
N ASN A 20 -7.10 -2.32 2.16
CA ASN A 20 -7.80 -2.47 3.43
C ASN A 20 -8.63 -3.76 3.47
N SER A 21 -9.31 -4.12 2.36
CA SER A 21 -9.99 -5.41 2.23
C SER A 21 -9.03 -6.58 2.46
N LEU A 22 -7.83 -6.54 1.85
CA LEU A 22 -6.80 -7.57 2.05
C LEU A 22 -6.25 -7.59 3.48
N SER A 23 -5.96 -6.41 4.04
CA SER A 23 -5.49 -6.29 5.44
C SER A 23 -6.53 -6.86 6.40
N PHE A 24 -7.81 -6.56 6.20
CA PHE A 24 -8.89 -7.06 7.03
C PHE A 24 -9.04 -8.58 6.95
N GLU A 25 -9.09 -9.13 5.74
CA GLU A 25 -9.28 -10.58 5.53
C GLU A 25 -8.08 -11.42 6.01
N ILE A 26 -6.85 -10.95 5.79
CA ILE A 26 -5.64 -11.75 6.00
C ILE A 26 -5.03 -11.54 7.39
N LEU A 27 -5.19 -10.36 7.99
CA LEU A 27 -4.59 -10.04 9.29
C LEU A 27 -5.63 -9.90 10.39
N ILE A 28 -6.63 -9.02 10.17
CA ILE A 28 -7.57 -8.65 11.24
C ILE A 28 -8.52 -9.79 11.58
N LYS A 29 -9.12 -10.45 10.57
CA LYS A 29 -10.01 -11.58 10.81
C LYS A 29 -9.33 -12.71 11.58
N PRO A 30 -8.15 -13.23 11.17
CA PRO A 30 -7.46 -14.24 11.96
C PRO A 30 -7.12 -13.78 13.38
N PHE A 31 -6.72 -12.51 13.55
CA PHE A 31 -6.48 -11.94 14.89
C PHE A 31 -7.73 -11.94 15.77
N LEU A 32 -8.92 -11.74 15.19
CA LEU A 32 -10.21 -11.83 15.87
C LEU A 32 -10.78 -13.25 15.96
N GLY A 33 -10.04 -14.28 15.54
CA GLY A 33 -10.53 -15.67 15.51
C GLY A 33 -11.55 -15.96 14.40
N LEU A 34 -11.67 -15.08 13.41
CA LEU A 34 -12.53 -15.23 12.25
C LEU A 34 -11.79 -15.87 11.07
N THR A 35 -12.52 -16.54 10.19
CA THR A 35 -11.95 -17.19 9.00
C THR A 35 -11.80 -16.22 7.84
N THR A 36 -10.64 -16.24 7.18
CA THR A 36 -10.36 -15.52 5.93
C THR A 36 -11.26 -16.03 4.81
N ASN A 37 -11.88 -15.11 4.06
CA ASN A 37 -12.60 -15.44 2.84
C ASN A 37 -11.65 -15.35 1.63
N GLU A 38 -11.17 -16.50 1.17
CA GLU A 38 -10.19 -16.54 0.06
C GLU A 38 -10.73 -15.98 -1.26
N ALA A 39 -12.05 -16.02 -1.51
CA ALA A 39 -12.63 -15.42 -2.72
C ALA A 39 -12.52 -13.88 -2.70
N ILE A 40 -12.70 -13.26 -1.52
CA ILE A 40 -12.48 -11.82 -1.34
C ILE A 40 -10.99 -11.50 -1.48
N VAL A 41 -10.12 -12.34 -0.93
CA VAL A 41 -8.67 -12.17 -1.05
C VAL A 41 -8.22 -12.21 -2.52
N GLU A 42 -8.67 -13.19 -3.29
CA GLU A 42 -8.32 -13.30 -4.71
C GLU A 42 -8.81 -12.09 -5.52
N GLN A 43 -10.08 -11.70 -5.32
CA GLN A 43 -10.66 -10.53 -5.99
C GLN A 43 -9.89 -9.25 -5.65
N SER A 44 -9.59 -9.02 -4.37
CA SER A 44 -8.89 -7.81 -3.93
C SER A 44 -7.41 -7.82 -4.33
N GLN A 45 -6.76 -8.98 -4.43
CA GLN A 45 -5.41 -9.08 -5.00
C GLN A 45 -5.38 -8.69 -6.48
N ALA A 46 -6.36 -9.12 -7.27
CA ALA A 46 -6.45 -8.75 -8.69
C ALA A 46 -6.66 -7.23 -8.87
N LYS A 47 -7.54 -6.62 -8.05
CA LYS A 47 -7.74 -5.16 -8.02
C LYS A 47 -6.47 -4.43 -7.62
N LEU A 48 -5.82 -4.86 -6.54
CA LEU A 48 -4.57 -4.25 -6.07
C LEU A 48 -3.48 -4.36 -7.13
N ALA A 49 -3.31 -5.52 -7.78
CA ALA A 49 -2.33 -5.69 -8.85
C ALA A 49 -2.51 -4.65 -9.97
N THR A 50 -3.76 -4.40 -10.38
CA THR A 50 -4.08 -3.40 -11.41
C THR A 50 -3.72 -1.98 -10.97
N VAL A 51 -3.99 -1.63 -9.70
CA VAL A 51 -3.60 -0.34 -9.12
C VAL A 51 -2.08 -0.21 -9.09
N LEU A 52 -1.37 -1.25 -8.66
CA LEU A 52 0.09 -1.23 -8.60
C LEU A 52 0.74 -1.15 -9.99
N ASP A 53 0.10 -1.68 -11.05
CA ASP A 53 0.58 -1.48 -12.44
C ASP A 53 0.51 -0.01 -12.87
N VAL A 54 -0.51 0.73 -12.41
CA VAL A 54 -0.58 2.17 -12.62
C VAL A 54 0.49 2.89 -11.82
N TYR A 55 0.76 2.44 -10.58
CA TYR A 55 1.78 3.05 -9.72
C TYR A 55 3.18 2.83 -10.28
N GLU A 56 3.46 1.64 -10.85
CA GLU A 56 4.75 1.36 -11.49
C GLU A 56 5.03 2.34 -12.62
N LYS A 57 4.02 2.61 -13.46
CA LYS A 57 4.13 3.63 -14.53
C LYS A 57 4.33 5.03 -13.95
N ARG A 58 3.59 5.38 -12.90
CA ARG A 58 3.72 6.70 -12.26
C ARG A 58 5.11 6.91 -11.66
N LEU A 59 5.64 5.89 -10.98
CA LEU A 59 6.94 5.94 -10.32
C LEU A 59 8.10 5.90 -11.34
N ALA A 60 7.84 5.55 -12.60
CA ALA A 60 8.81 5.72 -13.68
C ALA A 60 8.98 7.19 -14.09
N GLU A 61 7.97 8.03 -13.84
CA GLU A 61 7.98 9.45 -14.19
C GLU A 61 8.45 10.35 -13.04
N SER A 62 8.35 9.88 -11.80
CA SER A 62 8.64 10.68 -10.62
C SER A 62 9.00 9.80 -9.42
N LYS A 63 9.82 10.33 -8.51
CA LYS A 63 10.32 9.56 -7.37
C LYS A 63 9.21 9.10 -6.41
N TYR A 64 8.18 9.91 -6.22
CA TYR A 64 7.02 9.63 -5.38
C TYR A 64 5.73 9.83 -6.17
N LEU A 65 4.61 9.32 -5.67
CA LEU A 65 3.33 9.38 -6.38
C LEU A 65 2.88 10.82 -6.61
N GLY A 66 3.05 11.67 -5.58
CA GLY A 66 2.72 13.09 -5.61
C GLY A 66 3.72 13.99 -6.34
N GLY A 67 4.86 13.47 -6.82
CA GLY A 67 5.95 14.26 -7.41
C GLY A 67 7.32 13.83 -6.88
N ASP A 68 8.35 14.67 -7.03
CA ASP A 68 9.72 14.25 -6.71
C ASP A 68 10.07 14.26 -5.22
N ASN A 69 9.17 14.82 -4.39
CA ASN A 69 9.34 14.90 -2.95
C ASN A 69 8.28 14.05 -2.23
N TYR A 70 8.69 13.43 -1.12
CA TYR A 70 7.80 12.73 -0.23
C TYR A 70 6.67 13.66 0.23
N SER A 71 5.43 13.16 0.19
CA SER A 71 4.25 13.98 0.44
C SER A 71 3.18 13.22 1.24
N LEU A 72 2.07 13.91 1.52
CA LEU A 72 0.91 13.30 2.18
C LEU A 72 0.35 12.10 1.39
N VAL A 73 0.49 12.11 0.06
CA VAL A 73 0.10 10.98 -0.81
C VAL A 73 0.81 9.72 -0.35
N ASP A 74 2.13 9.75 -0.26
CA ASP A 74 2.95 8.60 0.09
C ASP A 74 2.70 8.16 1.54
N LEU A 75 2.57 9.13 2.45
CA LEU A 75 2.28 8.88 3.86
C LEU A 75 0.97 8.10 4.07
N HIS A 76 -0.09 8.42 3.34
CA HIS A 76 -1.38 7.75 3.50
C HIS A 76 -1.35 6.26 3.17
N HIS A 77 -0.44 5.83 2.28
CA HIS A 77 -0.30 4.42 1.93
C HIS A 77 0.43 3.59 2.99
N VAL A 78 1.25 4.24 3.82
CA VAL A 78 2.22 3.59 4.72
C VAL A 78 1.59 2.53 5.64
N PRO A 79 0.48 2.80 6.37
CA PRO A 79 -0.09 1.81 7.30
C PRO A 79 -0.55 0.53 6.60
N ILE A 80 -1.27 0.67 5.48
CA ILE A 80 -1.78 -0.46 4.71
C ILE A 80 -0.63 -1.22 4.05
N ILE A 81 0.33 -0.54 3.43
CA ILE A 81 1.49 -1.20 2.83
C ILE A 81 2.30 -1.97 3.89
N ASN A 82 2.55 -1.38 5.07
CA ASN A 82 3.24 -2.06 6.16
C ASN A 82 2.55 -3.38 6.55
N ASN A 83 1.22 -3.37 6.63
CA ASN A 83 0.43 -4.56 6.90
C ASN A 83 0.56 -5.59 5.78
N LEU A 84 0.33 -5.19 4.53
CA LEU A 84 0.39 -6.11 3.37
C LEU A 84 1.78 -6.72 3.18
N MET A 85 2.85 -5.99 3.49
CA MET A 85 4.23 -6.48 3.42
C MET A 85 4.52 -7.62 4.41
N LYS A 86 3.71 -7.78 5.46
CA LYS A 86 3.76 -8.90 6.41
C LYS A 86 3.02 -10.16 5.94
N THR A 87 2.36 -10.12 4.77
CA THR A 87 1.50 -11.21 4.26
C THR A 87 2.01 -11.82 2.95
N LYS A 88 1.26 -12.79 2.39
CA LYS A 88 1.47 -13.32 1.03
C LYS A 88 1.36 -12.25 -0.07
N VAL A 89 0.62 -11.16 0.17
CA VAL A 89 0.37 -10.07 -0.80
C VAL A 89 1.64 -9.30 -1.17
N LYS A 90 2.68 -9.33 -0.32
CA LYS A 90 3.98 -8.69 -0.60
C LYS A 90 4.59 -9.07 -1.96
N ALA A 91 4.25 -10.25 -2.49
CA ALA A 91 4.67 -10.67 -3.82
C ALA A 91 4.22 -9.70 -4.92
N LEU A 92 3.02 -9.09 -4.82
CA LEU A 92 2.53 -8.13 -5.80
C LEU A 92 3.38 -6.85 -5.84
N PHE A 93 3.89 -6.40 -4.69
CA PHE A 93 4.81 -5.27 -4.63
C PHE A 93 6.17 -5.64 -5.23
N LYS A 94 6.71 -6.81 -4.87
CA LYS A 94 8.03 -7.28 -5.33
C LYS A 94 8.13 -7.54 -6.83
N LEU A 95 7.02 -7.86 -7.49
CA LEU A 95 6.98 -8.05 -8.95
C LEU A 95 7.15 -6.75 -9.74
N ARG A 96 7.06 -5.60 -9.08
CA ARG A 96 7.05 -4.27 -9.67
C ARG A 96 8.23 -3.47 -9.08
N PRO A 97 9.38 -3.39 -9.78
CA PRO A 97 10.62 -2.91 -9.17
C PRO A 97 10.53 -1.48 -8.62
N LEU A 98 9.84 -0.56 -9.32
CA LEU A 98 9.72 0.83 -8.87
C LEU A 98 8.76 0.94 -7.67
N VAL A 99 7.63 0.24 -7.71
CA VAL A 99 6.73 0.11 -6.55
C VAL A 99 7.43 -0.54 -5.37
N SER A 100 8.23 -1.59 -5.60
CA SER A 100 8.99 -2.25 -4.55
C SER A 100 9.98 -1.30 -3.90
N ALA A 101 10.75 -0.55 -4.70
CA ALA A 101 11.70 0.44 -4.20
C ALA A 101 11.00 1.57 -3.44
N TRP A 102 9.92 2.13 -4.00
CA TRP A 102 9.10 3.16 -3.35
C TRP A 102 8.52 2.67 -2.02
N SER A 103 7.93 1.46 -2.00
CA SER A 103 7.36 0.90 -0.77
C SER A 103 8.42 0.68 0.32
N ALA A 104 9.64 0.30 -0.05
CA ALA A 104 10.75 0.18 0.90
C ALA A 104 11.17 1.55 1.44
N ASP A 105 11.24 2.57 0.58
CA ASP A 105 11.63 3.93 0.96
C ASP A 105 10.64 4.59 1.92
N ILE A 106 9.33 4.49 1.65
CA ILE A 106 8.30 5.08 2.53
C ILE A 106 8.20 4.35 3.88
N LEU A 107 8.46 3.02 3.91
CA LEU A 107 8.47 2.23 5.15
C LEU A 107 9.75 2.44 5.96
N ALA A 108 10.83 2.91 5.35
CA ALA A 108 12.08 3.23 6.02
C ALA A 108 12.09 4.65 6.64
N GLN A 109 11.02 5.43 6.44
CA GLN A 109 10.95 6.79 6.97
C GLN A 109 11.08 6.79 8.50
N PRO A 110 11.99 7.60 9.10
CA PRO A 110 12.18 7.63 10.54
C PRO A 110 10.91 7.92 11.35
N ALA A 111 10.02 8.76 10.79
CA ALA A 111 8.72 9.04 11.40
C ALA A 111 7.84 7.78 11.51
N TRP A 112 7.83 6.93 10.48
CA TRP A 112 7.09 5.68 10.51
C TRP A 112 7.69 4.66 11.47
N LEU A 113 9.02 4.53 11.46
CA LEU A 113 9.72 3.64 12.41
C LEU A 113 9.42 4.01 13.86
N LYS A 114 9.33 5.31 14.17
CA LYS A 114 8.92 5.80 15.50
C LYS A 114 7.48 5.41 15.85
N VAL A 115 6.57 5.41 14.88
CA VAL A 115 5.19 4.94 15.08
C VAL A 115 5.18 3.45 15.43
N LEU A 116 5.94 2.62 14.69
CA LEU A 116 6.04 1.18 14.96
C LEU A 116 6.60 0.88 16.35
N ALA A 117 7.64 1.60 16.78
CA ALA A 117 8.21 1.46 18.12
C ALA A 117 7.24 1.82 19.26
N GLY A 118 6.14 2.54 18.96
CA GLY A 118 5.09 2.82 19.93
C GLY A 118 4.08 1.68 20.11
N PHE A 119 4.15 0.63 19.29
CA PHE A 119 3.28 -0.56 19.35
C PHE A 119 4.02 -1.82 19.82
N GLU A 120 5.30 -1.69 20.20
CA GLU A 120 6.10 -2.72 20.90
C GLU A 120 5.89 -2.62 22.42
#